data_AF-A0A7S2MIM9-F1
#
_entry.id   AF-A0A7S2MIM9-F1
#
_cell.length_a   1.000
_cell.length_b   1.000
_cell.length_c   1.000
_cell.angle_alpha   90.00
_cell.angle_beta   90.00
_cell.angle_gamma   90.00
#
_symmetry.space_group_name_H-M   'P 1'
#
loop_
_entity.id
_entity.type
_entity.pdbx_description
1 polymer ?
#
loop_
_entity_poly.entity_id
_entity_poly.type
_entity_poly.pdbx_seq_one_letter_code
_entity_poly.pdbx_strand_id
1 'polypeptide(L)'
;QIMNIQEWYTEYFDMLVNSDRPETLADDEKFTELLKTILQDHNEVIQTMALGVIELQHRVGDRQYSDEMARHIDNSLDRFFMARIGLRFLISHHITTRKPAPGWSGI
;
A
#
# COMPACT_ATOMS: atom_id res chain seq x y z
N GLN A 1 7.48 12.98 8.37
CA GLN A 1 7.46 12.23 7.10
C GLN A 1 6.74 10.88 7.19
N ILE A 2 6.79 10.13 8.31
CA ILE A 2 5.97 8.90 8.51
C ILE A 2 4.47 9.18 8.70
N MET A 3 4.09 10.35 9.26
CA MET A 3 2.68 10.75 9.44
C MET A 3 1.85 10.59 8.15
N ASN A 4 2.46 10.89 7.00
CA ASN A 4 1.79 10.80 5.70
C ASN A 4 1.34 9.37 5.34
N ILE A 5 2.06 8.32 5.76
CA ILE A 5 1.69 6.94 5.36
C ILE A 5 0.46 6.47 6.14
N GLN A 6 0.43 6.68 7.45
CA GLN A 6 -0.73 6.30 8.25
C GLN A 6 -1.98 7.06 7.81
N GLU A 7 -1.83 8.35 7.51
CA GLU A 7 -2.90 9.17 6.94
C GLU A 7 -3.38 8.62 5.59
N TRP A 8 -2.47 8.34 4.66
CA TRP A 8 -2.83 7.75 3.36
C TRP A 8 -3.57 6.41 3.49
N TYR A 9 -3.09 5.48 4.32
CA TYR A 9 -3.77 4.20 4.49
C TYR A 9 -5.14 4.34 5.19
N THR A 10 -5.29 5.34 6.06
CA THR A 10 -6.59 5.66 6.67
C THR A 10 -7.54 6.23 5.62
N GLU A 11 -7.07 7.17 4.80
CA GLU A 11 -7.83 7.76 3.71
C GLU A 11 -8.25 6.70 2.68
N TYR A 12 -7.34 5.82 2.25
CA TYR A 12 -7.70 4.73 1.33
C TYR A 12 -8.72 3.77 1.94
N PHE A 13 -8.59 3.46 3.24
CA PHE A 13 -9.56 2.64 3.94
C PHE A 13 -10.94 3.32 3.94
N ASP A 14 -11.00 4.60 4.26
CA ASP A 14 -12.24 5.38 4.25
C ASP A 14 -12.84 5.47 2.84
N MET A 15 -12.03 5.70 1.81
CA MET A 15 -12.48 5.73 0.42
C MET A 15 -13.07 4.38 -0.01
N LEU A 16 -12.43 3.27 0.37
CA LEU A 16 -12.91 1.92 0.05
C LEU A 16 -14.19 1.58 0.80
N VAL A 17 -14.26 1.87 2.10
CA VAL A 17 -15.45 1.58 2.93
C VAL A 17 -16.65 2.43 2.51
N ASN A 18 -16.42 3.68 2.11
CA ASN A 18 -17.47 4.58 1.63
C ASN A 18 -17.75 4.42 0.13
N SER A 19 -17.02 3.56 -0.58
CA SER A 19 -17.35 3.26 -1.97
C SER A 19 -18.65 2.44 -2.03
N ASP A 20 -19.57 2.87 -2.89
CA ASP A 20 -20.77 2.10 -3.16
C ASP A 20 -20.42 0.75 -3.77
N ARG A 21 -21.17 -0.28 -3.41
CA ARG A 21 -21.06 -1.59 -4.06
C ARG A 21 -21.37 -1.41 -5.56
N PRO A 22 -20.47 -1.82 -6.47
CA PRO A 22 -20.76 -1.74 -7.89
C PRO A 22 -21.93 -2.64 -8.28
N GLU A 23 -22.99 -2.06 -8.85
CA GLU A 23 -24.16 -2.78 -9.39
C GLU A 23 -24.25 -2.69 -10.91
N THR A 24 -23.62 -1.68 -11.51
CA THR A 24 -23.57 -1.46 -12.96
C THR A 24 -22.14 -1.43 -13.48
N LEU A 25 -21.96 -1.58 -14.79
CA LEU A 25 -20.66 -1.41 -15.44
C LEU A 25 -20.06 -0.02 -15.20
N ALA A 26 -20.91 1.01 -15.14
CA ALA A 26 -20.46 2.38 -14.86
C ALA A 26 -19.95 2.54 -13.42
N ASP A 27 -20.59 1.90 -12.45
CA ASP A 27 -20.14 1.92 -11.06
C ASP A 27 -18.86 1.10 -10.88
N ASP A 28 -18.77 -0.03 -11.58
CA ASP A 28 -17.59 -0.88 -11.62
C ASP A 28 -16.38 -0.15 -12.25
N GLU A 29 -16.62 0.73 -13.23
CA GLU A 29 -15.59 1.61 -13.80
C GLU A 29 -15.16 2.71 -12.82
N LYS A 30 -16.10 3.37 -12.12
CA LYS A 30 -15.77 4.33 -11.05
C LYS A 30 -14.92 3.70 -9.95
N PHE A 31 -15.32 2.51 -9.48
CA PHE A 31 -14.56 1.76 -8.48
C PHE A 31 -13.15 1.43 -8.97
N THR A 32 -12.99 1.18 -10.27
CA THR A 32 -11.67 0.92 -10.86
C THR A 32 -10.78 2.14 -10.93
N GLU A 33 -11.34 3.31 -11.23
CA GLU A 33 -10.57 4.56 -11.17
C GLU A 33 -10.11 4.84 -9.74
N LEU A 34 -10.96 4.61 -8.74
CA LEU A 34 -10.55 4.67 -7.33
C LEU A 34 -9.36 3.74 -7.03
N LEU A 35 -9.45 2.48 -7.45
CA LEU A 35 -8.37 1.52 -7.24
C LEU A 35 -7.06 1.90 -7.97
N LYS A 36 -7.15 2.53 -9.15
CA LYS A 36 -5.97 3.05 -9.87
C LYS A 36 -5.29 4.16 -9.11
N THR A 37 -6.04 5.11 -8.54
CA THR A 37 -5.50 6.17 -7.68
C THR A 37 -4.74 5.55 -6.51
N ILE A 38 -5.38 4.64 -5.77
CA ILE A 38 -4.74 3.94 -4.65
C ILE A 38 -3.45 3.24 -5.10
N LEU A 39 -3.46 2.54 -6.23
CA LEU A 39 -2.28 1.82 -6.74
C LEU A 39 -1.12 2.76 -7.09
N GLN A 40 -1.42 3.93 -7.68
CA GLN A 40 -0.44 4.94 -8.05
C GLN A 40 0.22 5.56 -6.83
N ASP A 41 -0.58 5.97 -5.84
CA ASP A 41 -0.06 6.64 -4.65
C ASP A 41 0.78 5.71 -3.78
N HIS A 42 0.47 4.39 -3.79
CA HIS A 42 1.28 3.38 -3.13
C HIS A 42 2.73 3.29 -3.66
N ASN A 43 3.09 3.90 -4.78
CA ASN A 43 4.45 3.89 -5.32
C ASN A 43 5.44 4.63 -4.41
N GLU A 44 5.01 5.68 -3.71
CA GLU A 44 5.89 6.50 -2.84
C GLU A 44 6.17 5.85 -1.48
N VAL A 45 5.34 4.87 -1.08
CA VAL A 45 5.38 4.25 0.25
C VAL A 45 6.74 3.64 0.61
N ILE A 46 7.44 2.99 -0.34
CA ILE A 46 8.75 2.37 -0.05
C ILE A 46 9.77 3.45 0.33
N GLN A 47 9.86 4.51 -0.46
CA GLN A 47 10.81 5.59 -0.23
C GLN A 47 10.52 6.31 1.09
N THR A 48 9.24 6.58 1.37
CA THR A 48 8.82 7.24 2.61
C THR A 48 9.08 6.37 3.85
N MET A 49 8.85 5.05 3.77
CA MET A 49 9.21 4.13 4.87
C MET A 49 10.72 4.08 5.09
N ALA A 50 11.52 4.01 4.02
CA ALA A 50 12.98 3.98 4.13
C ALA A 50 13.51 5.24 4.83
N LEU A 51 13.04 6.42 4.43
CA LEU A 51 13.37 7.69 5.10
C LEU A 51 12.93 7.69 6.56
N GLY A 52 11.75 7.15 6.85
CA GLY A 52 11.22 7.05 8.20
C GLY A 52 12.07 6.18 9.13
N VAL A 53 12.60 5.06 8.64
CA VAL A 53 13.51 4.18 9.41
C VAL A 53 14.83 4.89 9.68
N ILE A 54 15.39 5.59 8.68
CA ILE A 54 16.62 6.37 8.85
C ILE A 54 16.42 7.50 9.88
N GLU A 55 15.30 8.23 9.79
CA GLU A 55 14.94 9.27 10.76
C GLU A 55 14.81 8.70 12.18
N LEU A 56 14.16 7.53 12.32
CA LEU A 56 14.03 6.84 13.60
C LEU A 56 15.40 6.46 14.18
N GLN A 57 16.29 5.89 13.36
CA GLN A 57 17.66 5.54 13.77
C GLN A 57 18.43 6.78 14.24
N HIS A 58 18.36 7.90 13.50
CA HIS A 58 19.00 9.15 13.91
C HIS A 58 18.44 9.73 15.21
N ARG A 59 17.11 9.63 15.43
CA ARG A 59 16.46 10.16 16.64
C ARG A 59 16.77 9.34 17.89
N VAL A 60 16.84 8.01 17.76
CA VAL A 60 17.22 7.11 18.86
C VAL A 60 18.73 7.20 19.13
N GLY A 61 19.53 7.37 18.07
CA GLY A 61 20.98 7.39 18.12
C GLY A 61 21.58 5.98 18.28
N ASP A 62 22.77 5.77 17.72
CA ASP A 62 23.43 4.45 17.62
C ASP A 62 23.59 3.72 18.97
N ARG A 63 23.68 4.46 20.09
CA ARG A 63 23.87 3.86 21.42
C ARG A 63 22.59 3.30 22.05
N GLN A 64 21.41 3.73 21.60
CA GLN A 64 20.12 3.25 22.12
C GLN A 64 19.37 2.36 21.11
N TYR A 65 19.83 2.30 19.87
CA TYR A 65 19.28 1.38 18.87
C TYR A 65 19.73 -0.05 19.16
N SER A 66 18.94 -0.76 19.96
CA SER A 66 19.24 -2.14 20.37
C SER A 66 18.90 -3.15 19.27
N ASP A 67 19.53 -4.32 19.32
CA ASP A 67 19.20 -5.46 18.44
C ASP A 67 17.72 -5.88 18.57
N GLU A 68 17.13 -5.72 19.75
CA GLU A 68 15.71 -6.02 19.97
C GLU A 68 14.81 -5.05 19.21
N MET A 69 15.13 -3.75 19.25
CA MET A 69 14.40 -2.73 18.51
C MET A 69 14.55 -2.93 17.00
N ALA A 70 15.76 -3.24 16.53
CA ALA A 70 16.01 -3.56 15.12
C ALA A 70 15.13 -4.72 14.65
N ARG A 71 15.14 -5.85 15.38
CA ARG A 71 14.28 -7.01 15.06
C ARG A 71 12.80 -6.66 15.07
N HIS A 72 12.35 -5.81 16.00
CA HIS A 72 10.95 -5.40 16.05
C HIS A 72 10.55 -4.56 14.82
N ILE A 73 11.43 -3.65 14.39
CA ILE A 73 11.24 -2.83 13.19
C ILE A 73 11.21 -3.75 11.96
N ASP A 74 12.19 -4.62 11.78
CA ASP A 74 12.28 -5.53 10.63
C ASP A 74 11.03 -6.41 10.51
N ASN A 75 10.63 -7.06 11.60
CA ASN A 75 9.40 -7.88 11.63
C ASN A 75 8.15 -7.07 11.28
N SER A 76 8.11 -5.80 11.66
CA SER A 76 6.97 -4.92 11.36
C SER A 76 6.98 -4.49 9.90
N LEU A 77 8.15 -4.20 9.33
CA LEU A 77 8.33 -3.88 7.92
C LEU A 77 8.00 -5.09 7.03
N ASP A 78 8.41 -6.30 7.40
CA ASP A 78 8.10 -7.52 6.65
C ASP A 78 6.59 -7.74 6.53
N ARG A 79 5.85 -7.63 7.65
CA ARG A 79 4.39 -7.74 7.63
C ARG A 79 3.75 -6.65 6.78
N PHE A 80 4.24 -5.41 6.91
CA PHE A 80 3.75 -4.27 6.15
C PHE A 80 3.96 -4.46 4.65
N PHE A 81 5.18 -4.81 4.22
CA PHE A 81 5.50 -5.00 2.81
C PHE A 81 4.79 -6.23 2.22
N MET A 82 4.62 -7.31 2.99
CA MET A 82 3.85 -8.46 2.55
C MET A 82 2.38 -8.09 2.31
N ALA A 83 1.75 -7.37 3.24
CA ALA A 83 0.38 -6.88 3.08
C ALA A 83 0.25 -5.96 1.85
N ARG A 84 1.22 -5.06 1.65
CA ARG A 84 1.26 -4.17 0.47
C ARG A 84 1.42 -4.93 -0.84
N ILE A 85 2.27 -5.96 -0.89
CA ILE A 85 2.41 -6.82 -2.09
C ILE A 85 1.07 -7.49 -2.40
N GLY A 86 0.41 -8.07 -1.39
CA GLY A 86 -0.90 -8.69 -1.56
C GLY A 86 -1.97 -7.72 -2.07
N LEU A 87 -2.05 -6.52 -1.49
CA LEU A 87 -2.99 -5.48 -1.92
C LEU A 87 -2.74 -5.03 -3.37
N ARG A 88 -1.48 -4.74 -3.72
CA ARG A 88 -1.10 -4.35 -5.09
C ARG A 88 -1.40 -5.46 -6.09
N PHE A 89 -1.18 -6.72 -5.71
CA PHE A 89 -1.50 -7.87 -6.54
C PHE A 89 -3.01 -7.93 -6.85
N LEU A 90 -3.85 -7.88 -5.81
CA LEU A 90 -5.31 -7.94 -5.98
C LEU A 90 -5.84 -6.77 -6.82
N ILE A 91 -5.39 -5.54 -6.54
CA ILE A 91 -5.78 -4.36 -7.30
C ILE A 91 -5.32 -4.46 -8.76
N SER A 92 -4.07 -4.84 -8.99
CA SER A 92 -3.52 -4.96 -10.36
C SER A 92 -4.23 -6.05 -11.16
N HIS A 93 -4.57 -7.17 -10.53
CA HIS A 93 -5.36 -8.23 -11.15
C HIS A 93 -6.75 -7.74 -11.55
N HIS A 94 -7.47 -7.05 -10.66
CA HIS A 94 -8.78 -6.44 -10.96
C HIS A 94 -8.72 -5.48 -12.16
N ILE A 95 -7.70 -4.61 -12.21
CA ILE A 95 -7.52 -3.66 -13.32
C ILE A 95 -7.19 -4.38 -14.63
N THR A 96 -6.31 -5.39 -14.58
CA THR A 96 -5.74 -6.03 -15.79
C THR A 96 -6.71 -7.02 -16.43
N THR A 97 -7.51 -7.74 -15.63
CA THR A 97 -8.51 -8.70 -16.15
C THR A 97 -9.56 -8.06 -17.06
N ARG A 98 -9.77 -6.75 -16.96
CA ARG A 98 -10.64 -5.97 -17.84
C ARG A 98 -10.11 -5.82 -19.27
N LYS A 99 -8.81 -6.02 -19.47
CA LYS A 99 -8.16 -6.01 -20.80
C LYS A 99 -7.62 -7.41 -21.08
N PRO A 100 -8.47 -8.36 -21.51
CA PRO A 100 -8.05 -9.74 -21.71
C PRO A 100 -6.95 -9.81 -22.77
N ALA A 101 -5.90 -10.57 -22.46
CA ALA A 101 -4.81 -10.87 -23.38
C ALA A 101 -4.72 -12.40 -23.58
N PRO A 102 -4.52 -12.90 -24.81
CA PRO A 102 -4.42 -14.34 -25.06
C PRO A 102 -3.32 -14.99 -24.20
N GLY A 103 -3.67 -16.03 -23.45
CA GLY A 103 -2.75 -16.74 -22.54
C GLY A 103 -2.60 -16.13 -21.15
N TRP A 104 -3.35 -15.06 -20.82
CA TRP A 104 -3.28 -14.37 -19.53
C TRP A 104 -4.67 -14.20 -18.92
N SER A 105 -4.76 -14.28 -17.60
CA SER A 105 -5.95 -13.91 -16.82
C SER A 105 -5.53 -12.90 -15.75
N GLY A 106 -5.55 -11.62 -16.11
CA GLY A 106 -5.01 -10.56 -15.27
C GLY A 106 -3.49 -10.45 -15.38
N ILE A 107 -2.82 -10.33 -14.23
CA ILE A 107 -1.35 -10.34 -14.08
C ILE A 107 -0.77 -11.75 -14.09
#